data_AF-A0A1M5CD24-F1
#
_entry.id   AF-A0A1M5CD24-F1
#
_cell.length_a   1.000
_cell.length_b   1.000
_cell.length_c   1.000
_cell.angle_alpha   90.00
_cell.angle_beta   90.00
_cell.angle_gamma   90.00
#
_symmetry.space_group_name_H-M   'P 1'
#
loop_
_entity.id
_entity.type
_entity.pdbx_description
1 polymer ?
#
loop_
_entity_poly.entity_id
_entity_poly.type
_entity_poly.pdbx_seq_one_letter_code
_entity_poly.pdbx_strand_id
1 'polypeptide(L)'
;MIRYIYTILLILSFLACKREASLPPQPLLSKPQEEKMVDTSVTDIDTVYPETNEKFEYRLTRNDGTYQYAYTVEGEDEAGTKVSGAVQVAGKYGEGKLTHPQLGTIGIKTEWIGKGALLATDTLGNAYKLSVK
;
A
#
# COMPACT_ATOMS: atom_id res chain seq x y z
N MET A 1 -47.25 -26.07 -9.54
CA MET A 1 -46.11 -26.75 -8.88
C MET A 1 -45.19 -27.53 -9.83
N ILE A 2 -45.61 -27.95 -11.03
CA ILE A 2 -44.74 -28.68 -11.99
C ILE A 2 -43.73 -27.79 -12.75
N ARG A 3 -43.99 -26.49 -12.91
CA ARG A 3 -43.08 -25.55 -13.62
C ARG A 3 -41.82 -25.16 -12.84
N TYR A 4 -41.85 -25.25 -11.50
CA TYR A 4 -40.69 -24.94 -10.66
C TYR A 4 -39.67 -26.08 -10.58
N ILE A 5 -40.10 -27.31 -10.92
CA ILE A 5 -39.26 -28.52 -10.89
C ILE A 5 -38.24 -28.49 -12.04
N TYR A 6 -38.64 -28.00 -13.23
CA TYR A 6 -37.73 -27.87 -14.38
C TYR A 6 -36.69 -26.76 -14.23
N THR A 7 -37.01 -25.69 -13.50
CA THR A 7 -36.05 -24.60 -13.22
C THR A 7 -35.01 -24.96 -12.15
N ILE A 8 -35.31 -25.87 -11.22
CA ILE A 8 -34.33 -26.36 -10.23
C ILE A 8 -33.37 -27.40 -10.85
N LEU A 9 -33.83 -28.18 -11.84
CA LEU A 9 -33.01 -29.19 -12.50
C LEU A 9 -31.94 -28.61 -13.46
N LEU A 10 -32.11 -27.35 -13.91
CA LEU A 10 -31.19 -26.69 -14.85
C LEU A 10 -29.97 -26.01 -14.17
N ILE A 11 -29.98 -25.86 -12.83
CA ILE A 11 -28.96 -25.11 -12.07
C ILE A 11 -27.90 -26.04 -11.44
N LEU A 12 -28.13 -27.35 -11.41
CA LEU A 12 -27.24 -28.35 -10.79
C LEU A 12 -26.14 -28.91 -11.72
N SER A 13 -26.03 -28.44 -12.96
CA SER A 13 -25.08 -28.95 -13.96
C SER A 13 -23.74 -28.20 -14.07
N PHE A 14 -23.49 -27.16 -13.25
CA PHE A 14 -22.26 -26.36 -13.34
C PHE A 14 -21.33 -26.35 -12.11
N LEU A 15 -21.52 -27.26 -11.14
CA LEU A 15 -20.56 -27.43 -10.01
C LEU A 15 -19.92 -28.83 -9.96
N ALA A 16 -20.02 -29.59 -11.04
CA ALA A 16 -19.18 -30.76 -11.28
C ALA A 16 -17.76 -30.32 -11.70
N CYS A 17 -17.07 -29.59 -10.84
CA CYS A 17 -15.63 -29.41 -10.97
C CYS A 17 -14.96 -30.65 -10.39
N LYS A 18 -14.32 -31.40 -11.28
CA LYS A 18 -13.57 -32.64 -11.03
C LYS A 18 -12.69 -32.54 -9.79
N ARG A 19 -12.70 -33.62 -8.98
CA ARG A 19 -11.63 -33.91 -8.03
C ARG A 19 -10.31 -34.02 -8.78
N GLU A 20 -9.34 -33.20 -8.41
CA GLU A 20 -7.93 -33.49 -8.64
C GLU A 20 -7.28 -33.92 -7.33
N ALA A 21 -6.38 -34.88 -7.50
CA ALA A 21 -5.79 -35.72 -6.48
C ALA A 21 -4.90 -34.94 -5.51
N SER A 22 -4.78 -35.49 -4.31
CA SER A 22 -3.75 -35.15 -3.32
C SER A 22 -2.37 -35.04 -3.96
N LEU A 23 -1.74 -33.87 -3.85
CA LEU A 23 -0.31 -33.73 -4.17
C LEU A 23 0.54 -34.39 -3.06
N PRO A 24 1.50 -35.25 -3.41
CA PRO A 24 2.41 -35.87 -2.45
C PRO A 24 3.43 -34.86 -1.91
N PRO A 25 3.93 -35.01 -0.66
CA PRO A 25 4.76 -34.01 -0.01
C PRO A 25 6.24 -34.25 -0.27
N GLN A 26 6.90 -33.50 -1.16
CA GLN A 26 8.38 -33.40 -1.26
C GLN A 26 8.79 -32.12 -2.01
N PRO A 27 10.06 -31.65 -1.92
CA PRO A 27 10.96 -31.57 -0.77
C PRO A 27 11.54 -30.13 -0.58
N LEU A 28 11.96 -29.81 0.65
CA LEU A 28 12.76 -28.61 0.96
C LEU A 28 14.13 -28.69 0.27
N LEU A 29 14.37 -27.97 -0.82
CA LEU A 29 15.67 -27.34 -1.14
C LEU A 29 15.60 -26.49 -2.42
N SER A 30 15.81 -25.18 -2.29
CA SER A 30 16.59 -24.37 -3.26
C SER A 30 16.68 -22.91 -2.82
N LYS A 31 17.79 -22.54 -2.19
CA LYS A 31 18.50 -21.28 -2.49
C LYS A 31 19.50 -21.66 -3.59
N PRO A 32 19.83 -20.87 -4.63
CA PRO A 32 19.89 -19.39 -4.70
C PRO A 32 19.29 -18.77 -5.99
N GLN A 33 18.66 -17.59 -5.90
CA GLN A 33 18.48 -16.72 -7.08
C GLN A 33 19.05 -15.34 -6.81
N GLU A 34 20.28 -15.18 -7.29
CA GLU A 34 20.72 -14.14 -8.23
C GLU A 34 20.06 -12.75 -8.07
N GLU A 35 20.87 -11.83 -7.56
CA GLU A 35 20.65 -10.38 -7.57
C GLU A 35 20.52 -9.90 -9.02
N LYS A 36 19.27 -9.87 -9.50
CA LYS A 36 18.95 -9.44 -10.86
C LYS A 36 19.05 -7.91 -10.96
N MET A 37 20.16 -7.49 -11.57
CA MET A 37 20.44 -6.22 -12.26
C MET A 37 19.33 -5.15 -12.12
N VAL A 38 19.62 -4.13 -11.30
CA VAL A 38 18.85 -2.89 -11.19
C VAL A 38 18.77 -2.22 -12.55
N ASP A 39 17.59 -2.27 -13.17
CA ASP A 39 17.27 -1.53 -14.38
C ASP A 39 17.24 -0.03 -14.05
N THR A 40 18.28 0.65 -14.52
CA THR A 40 18.53 2.09 -14.36
C THR A 40 17.80 2.84 -15.47
N SER A 41 16.47 2.86 -15.43
CA SER A 41 15.64 3.70 -16.31
C SER A 41 14.75 4.62 -15.47
N VAL A 42 15.42 5.49 -14.71
CA VAL A 42 14.79 6.66 -14.06
C VAL A 42 14.17 7.51 -15.16
N THR A 43 12.84 7.62 -15.18
CA THR A 43 12.10 8.22 -16.31
C THR A 43 11.50 9.59 -16.04
N ASP A 44 11.54 10.11 -14.81
CA ASP A 44 11.30 11.54 -14.55
C ASP A 44 11.69 11.86 -13.12
N ILE A 45 12.54 12.88 -12.90
CA ILE A 45 12.84 13.41 -11.57
C ILE A 45 12.05 14.72 -11.46
N ASP A 46 10.86 14.70 -10.88
CA ASP A 46 10.19 15.97 -10.55
C ASP A 46 10.81 16.53 -9.29
N THR A 47 11.55 17.62 -9.44
CA THR A 47 12.12 18.36 -8.31
C THR A 47 11.06 19.32 -7.83
N VAL A 48 10.21 18.91 -6.88
CA VAL A 48 9.30 19.86 -6.24
C VAL A 48 10.04 20.62 -5.15
N TYR A 49 10.02 21.94 -5.31
CA TYR A 49 10.48 22.89 -4.31
C TYR A 49 9.38 23.03 -3.26
N PRO A 50 9.60 22.61 -1.99
CA PRO A 50 8.74 23.10 -0.92
C PRO A 50 8.83 24.64 -0.87
N GLU A 51 7.75 25.30 -0.43
CA GLU A 51 7.65 26.77 -0.36
C GLU A 51 8.75 27.44 0.49
N THR A 52 9.54 26.66 1.23
CA THR A 52 10.59 27.11 2.17
C THR A 52 11.97 27.35 1.55
N ASN A 53 12.14 27.30 0.22
CA ASN A 53 13.45 27.38 -0.48
C ASN A 53 14.47 26.28 -0.11
N GLU A 54 14.08 25.26 0.65
CA GLU A 54 14.92 24.11 0.94
C GLU A 54 14.82 23.11 -0.22
N LYS A 55 15.96 22.78 -0.86
CA LYS A 55 16.00 21.81 -1.95
C LYS A 55 15.87 20.40 -1.39
N PHE A 56 14.75 19.74 -1.65
CA PHE A 56 14.62 18.30 -1.43
C PHE A 56 14.26 17.62 -2.74
N GLU A 57 15.19 16.83 -3.25
CA GLU A 57 14.94 15.94 -4.37
C GLU A 57 14.29 14.67 -3.82
N TYR A 58 13.02 14.43 -4.18
CA TYR A 58 12.47 13.08 -4.07
C TYR A 58 12.65 12.37 -5.40
N ARG A 59 13.13 11.13 -5.37
CA ARG A 59 13.25 10.31 -6.57
C ARG A 59 11.88 9.75 -6.92
N LEU A 60 11.19 10.40 -7.86
CA LEU A 60 10.04 9.78 -8.52
C LEU A 60 10.55 8.62 -9.39
N THR A 61 10.54 7.37 -8.91
CA THR A 61 10.90 6.24 -9.80
C THR A 61 9.83 5.15 -9.88
N ARG A 62 8.88 5.39 -10.79
CA ARG A 62 8.22 4.43 -11.71
C ARG A 62 6.72 4.71 -11.77
N ASN A 63 6.22 5.00 -12.97
CA ASN A 63 4.82 5.36 -13.25
C ASN A 63 3.89 4.13 -13.29
N ASP A 64 4.25 3.05 -12.58
CA ASP A 64 3.53 1.77 -12.58
C ASP A 64 2.68 1.55 -11.32
N GLY A 65 2.65 2.53 -10.41
CA GLY A 65 1.89 2.45 -9.16
C GLY A 65 2.54 1.58 -8.08
N THR A 66 3.78 1.12 -8.26
CA THR A 66 4.49 0.34 -7.25
C THR A 66 5.09 1.26 -6.18
N TYR A 67 4.69 1.07 -4.93
CA TYR A 67 5.31 1.74 -3.78
C TYR A 67 6.75 1.26 -3.58
N GLN A 68 7.67 2.20 -3.39
CA GLN A 68 9.11 1.94 -3.40
C GLN A 68 9.70 1.86 -2.00
N TYR A 69 9.17 2.65 -1.07
CA TYR A 69 9.78 2.84 0.23
C TYR A 69 8.74 2.65 1.33
N ALA A 70 9.08 1.82 2.32
CA ALA A 70 8.32 1.69 3.55
C ALA A 70 8.99 2.49 4.67
N TYR A 71 8.23 3.34 5.34
CA TYR A 71 8.70 4.16 6.45
C TYR A 71 7.87 3.90 7.70
N THR A 72 8.54 3.88 8.85
CA THR A 72 7.89 4.06 10.14
C THR A 72 7.73 5.55 10.39
N VAL A 73 6.53 5.95 10.79
CA VAL A 73 6.18 7.36 11.01
C VAL A 73 5.59 7.57 12.39
N GLU A 74 5.76 8.77 12.91
CA GLU A 74 5.06 9.29 14.07
C GLU A 74 4.59 10.72 13.83
N GLY A 75 3.59 11.18 14.58
CA GLY A 75 3.05 12.50 14.37
C GLY A 75 1.86 12.80 15.26
N GLU A 76 1.06 13.78 14.83
CA GLU A 76 -0.11 14.27 15.55
C GLU A 76 -1.27 14.53 14.58
N ASP A 77 -2.50 14.35 15.07
CA ASP A 77 -3.70 14.90 14.44
C ASP A 77 -3.86 16.41 14.74
N GLU A 78 -4.92 17.03 14.23
CA GLU A 78 -5.20 18.46 14.48
C GLU A 78 -5.48 18.80 15.95
N ALA A 79 -5.91 17.82 16.75
CA ALA A 79 -6.14 17.97 18.18
C ALA A 79 -4.86 17.78 19.02
N GLY A 80 -3.72 17.46 18.39
CA GLY A 80 -2.45 17.17 19.07
C GLY A 80 -2.36 15.73 19.59
N THR A 81 -3.28 14.85 19.20
CA THR A 81 -3.26 13.44 19.59
C THR A 81 -2.14 12.72 18.86
N LYS A 82 -1.23 12.12 19.63
CA LYS A 82 -0.10 11.36 19.09
C LYS A 82 -0.55 10.12 18.33
N VAL A 83 0.02 9.95 17.14
CA VAL A 83 -0.18 8.80 16.26
C VAL A 83 1.17 8.22 15.82
N SER A 84 1.18 6.94 15.49
CA SER A 84 2.34 6.27 14.90
C SER A 84 1.90 5.18 13.94
N GLY A 85 2.75 4.83 12.98
CA GLY A 85 2.35 3.87 11.97
C GLY A 85 3.42 3.56 10.94
N ALA A 86 2.96 2.95 9.86
CA ALA A 86 3.80 2.64 8.71
C ALA A 86 3.13 3.13 7.43
N VAL A 87 3.94 3.68 6.54
CA VAL A 87 3.51 4.20 5.24
C VAL A 87 4.39 3.60 4.15
N GLN A 88 3.79 3.37 2.99
CA GLN A 88 4.48 2.99 1.77
C GLN A 88 4.34 4.14 0.77
N VAL A 89 5.45 4.57 0.17
CA VAL A 89 5.50 5.78 -0.65
C VAL A 89 6.07 5.47 -2.04
N ALA A 90 5.39 5.99 -3.06
CA ALA A 90 5.78 5.95 -4.47
C ALA A 90 5.94 7.40 -4.94
N GLY A 91 7.17 7.87 -5.09
CA GLY A 91 7.40 9.26 -5.45
C GLY A 91 6.88 10.24 -4.40
N LYS A 92 5.97 11.16 -4.76
CA LYS A 92 5.40 12.18 -3.85
C LYS A 92 4.33 11.62 -2.90
N TYR A 93 3.58 10.61 -3.34
CA TYR A 93 2.37 10.14 -2.66
C TYR A 93 2.53 8.76 -2.06
N GLY A 94 1.82 8.50 -0.97
CA GLY A 94 1.86 7.22 -0.28
C GLY A 94 0.53 6.83 0.34
N GLU A 95 0.50 5.63 0.89
CA GLU A 95 -0.61 5.10 1.67
C GLU A 95 -0.08 4.34 2.88
N GLY A 96 -0.88 4.27 3.94
CA GLY A 96 -0.44 3.63 5.16
C GLY A 96 -1.52 3.44 6.18
N LYS A 97 -1.08 3.04 7.38
CA LYS A 97 -1.95 2.89 8.54
C LYS A 97 -1.33 3.57 9.74
N LEU A 98 -2.14 4.35 10.45
CA LEU A 98 -1.79 4.94 11.74
C LEU A 98 -2.52 4.20 12.86
N THR A 99 -1.88 4.08 14.00
CA THR A 99 -2.48 3.69 15.27
C THR A 99 -2.84 4.97 16.02
N HIS A 100 -4.13 5.18 16.23
CA HIS A 100 -4.70 6.28 16.99
C HIS A 100 -5.24 5.74 18.32
N PRO A 101 -4.97 6.38 19.47
CA PRO A 101 -5.32 5.85 20.78
C PRO A 101 -6.83 5.69 20.99
N GLN A 102 -7.66 6.50 20.31
CA GLN A 102 -9.11 6.49 20.46
C GLN A 102 -9.85 5.82 19.29
N LEU A 103 -9.25 5.85 18.09
CA LEU A 103 -9.92 5.42 16.86
C LEU A 103 -9.38 4.06 16.37
N GLY A 104 -8.35 3.53 17.02
CA GLY A 104 -7.68 2.32 16.60
C GLY A 104 -6.86 2.54 15.33
N THR A 105 -6.90 1.57 14.42
CA THR A 105 -6.13 1.62 13.18
C THR A 105 -6.87 2.41 12.09
N ILE A 106 -6.25 3.49 11.61
CA ILE A 106 -6.79 4.39 10.59
C ILE A 106 -6.01 4.20 9.29
N GLY A 107 -6.70 4.03 8.17
CA GLY A 107 -6.09 4.06 6.84
C GLY A 107 -5.89 5.50 6.36
N ILE A 108 -4.71 5.80 5.82
CA ILE A 108 -4.34 7.15 5.38
C ILE A 108 -3.73 7.16 3.98
N LYS A 109 -3.89 8.29 3.28
CA LYS A 109 -3.07 8.69 2.14
C LYS A 109 -2.05 9.73 2.60
N THR A 110 -0.89 9.78 1.98
CA THR A 110 0.20 10.69 2.35
C THR A 110 0.76 11.46 1.15
N GLU A 111 1.33 12.62 1.45
CA GLU A 111 2.06 13.46 0.51
C GLU A 111 3.32 14.00 1.20
N TRP A 112 4.47 13.89 0.52
CA TRP A 112 5.70 14.55 0.97
C TRP A 112 5.53 16.06 0.89
N ILE A 113 5.73 16.73 2.03
CA ILE A 113 5.74 18.20 2.14
C ILE A 113 7.12 18.76 2.49
N GLY A 114 8.09 17.89 2.76
CA GLY A 114 9.46 18.26 3.07
C GLY A 114 10.30 17.05 3.45
N LYS A 115 11.59 17.27 3.76
CA LYS A 115 12.49 16.18 4.16
C LYS A 115 12.02 15.52 5.44
N GLY A 116 11.67 14.25 5.32
CA GLY A 116 11.18 13.46 6.45
C GLY A 116 9.79 13.90 6.94
N ALA A 117 9.10 14.80 6.24
CA ALA A 117 7.81 15.34 6.65
C ALA A 117 6.70 14.99 5.65
N LEU A 118 5.64 14.37 6.14
CA LEU A 118 4.47 13.95 5.37
C LEU A 118 3.22 14.64 5.91
N LEU A 119 2.37 15.12 5.01
CA LEU A 119 0.98 15.40 5.32
C LEU A 119 0.18 14.14 5.02
N ALA A 120 -0.68 13.72 5.94
CA ALA A 120 -1.55 12.56 5.74
C ALA A 120 -3.02 12.93 5.93
N THR A 121 -3.90 12.22 5.23
CA THR A 121 -5.35 12.39 5.32
C THR A 121 -6.04 11.04 5.33
N ASP A 122 -7.01 10.84 6.23
CA ASP A 122 -7.84 9.63 6.24
C ASP A 122 -9.03 9.74 5.26
N THR A 123 -9.86 8.69 5.21
CA THR A 123 -11.04 8.66 4.33
C THR A 123 -12.14 9.66 4.71
N LEU A 124 -12.10 10.20 5.93
CA LEU A 124 -13.06 11.18 6.44
C LEU A 124 -12.57 12.62 6.25
N GLY A 125 -11.33 12.80 5.78
CA GLY A 125 -10.72 14.12 5.58
C GLY A 125 -9.94 14.63 6.80
N ASN A 126 -9.76 13.83 7.85
CA ASN A 126 -8.95 14.24 9.00
C ASN A 126 -7.48 14.29 8.60
N ALA A 127 -6.79 15.38 8.95
CA ALA A 127 -5.39 15.60 8.61
C ALA A 127 -4.44 15.22 9.75
N TYR A 128 -3.25 14.76 9.38
CA TYR A 128 -2.18 14.39 10.32
C TYR A 128 -0.84 14.91 9.81
N LYS A 129 -0.03 15.48 10.71
CA LYS A 129 1.34 15.90 10.42
C LYS A 129 2.27 14.80 10.91
N LEU A 130 3.00 14.18 9.98
CA LEU A 130 3.82 13.01 10.25
C LEU A 130 5.29 13.29 9.93
N SER A 131 6.16 12.64 10.69
CA SER A 131 7.60 12.61 10.49
C SER A 131 8.10 11.18 10.37
N VAL A 132 9.05 10.94 9.47
CA VAL A 132 9.76 9.66 9.36
C VAL A 132 10.78 9.52 10.50
N LYS A 133 10.86 8.31 11.08
CA LYS A 133 11.84 7.95 12.10
C LYS A 133 13.22 7.63 11.55
#